data_AF-A0A1V5X4P6-F1
#
_entry.id   AF-A0A1V5X4P6-F1
#
_cell.length_a   1.000
_cell.length_b   1.000
_cell.length_c   1.000
_cell.angle_alpha   90.00
_cell.angle_beta   90.00
_cell.angle_gamma   90.00
#
_symmetry.space_group_name_H-M   'P 1'
#
loop_
_entity.id
_entity.type
_entity.pdbx_description
1 polymer ?
#
loop_
_entity_poly.entity_id
_entity_poly.type
_entity_poly.pdbx_seq_one_letter_code
_entity_poly.pdbx_strand_id
1 'polypeptide(L)'
;MLGEDRLKIKLVDLLSQIKEDRTTYKQCKVCNVITELSTEVCKICEGTEFGDITDENISVMEAFLNSVKQSKLVKHDGFELDI
;
A
#
# COMPACT_ATOMS: atom_id res chain seq x y z
N MET A 1 4.25 -1.10 31.87
CA MET A 1 4.58 -0.45 30.59
C MET A 1 3.73 -1.17 29.55
N LEU A 2 2.59 -0.58 29.18
CA LEU A 2 1.59 -1.21 28.32
C LEU A 2 2.10 -1.16 26.88
N GLY A 3 2.02 -2.31 26.22
CA GLY A 3 2.59 -2.59 24.91
C GLY A 3 2.06 -1.67 23.83
N GLU A 4 2.93 -1.38 22.87
CA GLU A 4 2.56 -0.80 21.60
C GLU A 4 1.66 -1.79 20.85
N ASP A 5 0.34 -1.62 20.99
CA ASP A 5 -0.61 -2.20 20.05
C ASP A 5 -0.35 -1.56 18.68
N ARG A 6 0.51 -2.18 17.87
CA ARG A 6 0.63 -1.86 16.45
C ARG A 6 -0.74 -2.13 15.83
N LEU A 7 -1.40 -1.07 15.37
CA LEU A 7 -2.68 -1.16 14.67
C LEU A 7 -2.50 -2.07 13.45
N LYS A 8 -2.99 -3.32 13.53
CA LYS A 8 -2.93 -4.26 12.40
C LYS A 8 -4.05 -3.91 11.43
N ILE A 9 -3.71 -3.20 10.35
CA ILE A 9 -4.64 -2.92 9.26
C ILE A 9 -4.50 -3.99 8.17
N LYS A 10 -5.61 -4.47 7.60
CA LYS A 10 -5.53 -5.37 6.44
C LYS A 10 -5.18 -4.56 5.20
N LEU A 11 -4.41 -5.15 4.28
CA LEU A 11 -4.05 -4.49 3.01
C LEU A 11 -5.26 -3.96 2.24
N VAL A 12 -6.38 -4.69 2.25
CA VAL A 12 -7.64 -4.28 1.61
C VAL A 12 -8.29 -3.06 2.28
N ASP A 13 -8.15 -2.94 3.61
CA ASP A 13 -8.68 -1.81 4.38
C ASP A 13 -7.80 -0.57 4.15
N LEU A 14 -6.47 -0.76 4.10
CA LEU A 14 -5.50 0.28 3.76
C LEU A 14 -5.74 0.84 2.35
N LEU A 15 -5.97 -0.02 1.36
CA LEU A 15 -6.29 0.43 0.00
C LEU A 15 -7.61 1.22 -0.06
N SER A 16 -8.61 0.81 0.71
CA SER A 16 -9.88 1.53 0.80
C SER A 16 -9.69 2.92 1.42
N GLN A 17 -8.87 3.03 2.46
CA GLN A 17 -8.51 4.33 3.06
C GLN A 17 -7.76 5.24 2.10
N ILE A 18 -6.77 4.71 1.37
CA ILE A 18 -6.04 5.48 0.34
C ILE A 18 -7.01 5.97 -0.75
N LYS A 19 -8.04 5.18 -1.09
CA LYS A 19 -9.05 5.56 -2.08
C LYS A 19 -9.96 6.69 -1.59
N GLU A 20 -10.35 6.65 -0.32
CA GLU A 20 -11.22 7.64 0.32
C GLU A 20 -10.49 8.96 0.63
N ASP A 21 -9.23 8.89 1.07
CA ASP A 21 -8.41 10.05 1.40
C ASP A 21 -7.05 10.01 0.70
N ARG A 22 -7.05 10.39 -0.58
CA ARG A 22 -5.82 10.50 -1.39
C ARG A 22 -4.94 11.66 -1.00
N THR A 23 -5.45 12.61 -0.22
CA THR A 23 -4.75 13.87 0.06
C THR A 23 -3.56 13.67 0.99
N THR A 24 -3.52 12.55 1.71
CA THR A 24 -2.45 12.21 2.65
C THR A 24 -1.35 11.35 2.03
N TYR A 25 -1.52 10.90 0.77
CA TYR A 25 -0.60 9.99 0.11
C TYR A 25 -0.13 10.50 -1.25
N LYS A 26 1.04 10.02 -1.67
CA LYS A 26 1.62 10.25 -3.01
C LYS A 26 2.36 9.03 -3.50
N GLN A 27 2.59 8.96 -4.80
CA GLN A 27 3.31 7.87 -5.45
C GLN A 27 4.67 8.33 -5.95
N CYS A 28 5.72 7.56 -5.70
CA CYS A 28 7.02 7.79 -6.33
C CYS A 28 6.93 7.48 -7.83
N LYS A 29 7.32 8.41 -8.70
CA LYS A 29 7.27 8.22 -10.17
C LYS A 29 8.33 7.25 -10.70
N VAL A 30 9.35 6.93 -9.89
CA VAL A 30 10.46 6.06 -10.29
C VAL A 30 10.14 4.60 -10.03
N CYS A 31 9.73 4.26 -8.80
CA CYS A 31 9.47 2.87 -8.39
C CYS A 31 8.00 2.55 -8.10
N ASN A 32 7.09 3.51 -8.30
CA ASN A 32 5.65 3.36 -8.09
C ASN A 32 5.20 3.06 -6.65
N VAL A 33 6.08 3.15 -5.65
CA VAL A 33 5.71 2.98 -4.24
C VAL A 33 4.81 4.12 -3.77
N ILE A 34 3.77 3.78 -3.01
CA ILE A 34 2.89 4.73 -2.34
C ILE A 34 3.46 5.07 -0.97
N THR A 35 3.50 6.35 -0.63
CA THR A 35 4.04 6.87 0.63
C THR A 35 3.24 8.07 1.10
N GLU A 36 3.48 8.53 2.33
CA GLU A 36 2.87 9.75 2.88
C GLU A 36 3.28 11.00 2.10
N LEU A 37 2.37 11.98 2.00
CA LEU A 37 2.60 13.25 1.31
C LEU A 37 3.83 14.01 1.83
N SER A 38 4.14 13.87 3.12
CA SER A 38 5.30 14.47 3.81
C SER A 38 6.66 13.93 3.33
N THR A 39 6.69 12.81 2.60
CA THR A 39 7.94 12.11 2.25
C THR A 39 8.73 12.83 1.16
N GLU A 40 9.87 13.46 1.47
CA GLU A 40 10.66 14.18 0.44
C GLU A 40 11.53 13.28 -0.45
N VAL A 41 11.94 12.12 0.07
CA VAL A 41 12.81 11.15 -0.63
C VAL A 41 12.24 9.75 -0.49
N CYS A 42 12.17 9.02 -1.61
CA CYS A 42 11.68 7.65 -1.61
C CYS A 42 12.67 6.73 -0.89
N LYS A 43 12.24 6.03 0.17
CA LYS A 43 13.09 5.10 0.93
C LYS A 43 13.50 3.83 0.15
N ILE A 44 12.84 3.55 -0.98
CA ILE A 44 13.08 2.35 -1.78
C ILE A 44 14.09 2.60 -2.90
N CYS A 45 13.97 3.72 -3.60
CA CYS A 45 14.78 4.02 -4.79
C CYS A 45 15.55 5.34 -4.71
N GLU A 46 15.46 6.04 -3.58
CA GLU A 46 16.07 7.36 -3.34
C GLU A 46 15.62 8.47 -4.31
N GLY A 47 14.60 8.20 -5.13
CA GLY A 47 13.99 9.18 -6.03
C GLY A 47 13.24 10.29 -5.28
N THR A 48 13.25 11.48 -5.86
CA THR A 48 12.59 12.69 -5.33
C THR A 48 11.35 13.10 -6.12
N GLU A 49 11.06 12.40 -7.22
CA GLU A 49 9.91 12.67 -8.07
C GLU A 49 8.67 11.93 -7.56
N PHE A 50 7.64 12.70 -7.21
CA PHE A 50 6.35 12.17 -6.75
C PHE A 50 5.21 12.69 -7.61
N GLY A 51 4.12 11.92 -7.65
CA GLY A 51 2.87 12.27 -8.30
C GLY A 51 1.66 11.82 -7.48
N ASP A 52 0.49 12.19 -7.97
CA ASP A 52 -0.77 11.79 -7.37
C ASP A 52 -1.04 10.30 -7.59
N ILE A 53 -1.77 9.70 -6.65
CA ILE A 53 -2.25 8.33 -6.78
C ILE A 53 -3.48 8.34 -7.68
N THR A 54 -3.41 7.63 -8.81
CA THR A 54 -4.52 7.56 -9.77
C THR A 54 -5.49 6.41 -9.43
N ASP A 55 -6.71 6.50 -9.96
CA ASP A 55 -7.71 5.41 -9.90
C ASP A 55 -7.17 4.11 -10.49
N GLU A 56 -6.34 4.22 -11.52
CA GLU A 56 -5.73 3.08 -12.20
C GLU A 56 -4.75 2.36 -11.28
N ASN A 57 -3.91 3.10 -10.53
CA ASN A 57 -3.00 2.49 -9.55
C ASN A 57 -3.76 1.70 -8.48
N ILE A 58 -4.84 2.28 -7.95
CA ILE A 58 -5.67 1.64 -6.93
C ILE A 58 -6.36 0.39 -7.50
N SER A 59 -6.93 0.50 -8.70
CA SER A 59 -7.63 -0.60 -9.36
C SER A 59 -6.71 -1.78 -9.65
N VAL A 60 -5.46 -1.53 -10.05
CA VAL A 60 -4.45 -2.59 -10.27
C VAL A 60 -4.11 -3.33 -8.96
N MET A 61 -3.95 -2.61 -7.86
CA MET A 61 -3.69 -3.23 -6.55
C MET A 61 -4.90 -4.02 -6.03
N GLU A 62 -6.12 -3.49 -6.19
CA GLU A 62 -7.36 -4.20 -5.87
C GLU A 62 -7.48 -5.49 -6.71
N ALA A 63 -7.20 -5.43 -8.00
CA ALA A 63 -7.24 -6.58 -8.91
C ALA A 63 -6.18 -7.64 -8.53
N PHE A 64 -4.96 -7.22 -8.18
CA PHE A 64 -3.91 -8.11 -7.70
C PHE A 64 -4.33 -8.83 -6.41
N LEU A 65 -4.78 -8.10 -5.37
CA LEU A 65 -5.21 -8.71 -4.11
C LEU A 65 -6.41 -9.64 -4.31
N ASN A 66 -7.37 -9.26 -5.15
CA ASN A 66 -8.50 -10.12 -5.50
C ASN A 66 -8.05 -11.39 -6.23
N SER A 67 -7.05 -11.31 -7.12
CA SER A 67 -6.47 -12.46 -7.80
C SER A 67 -5.73 -13.40 -6.84
N VAL A 68 -4.98 -12.85 -5.87
CA VAL A 68 -4.35 -13.64 -4.79
C VAL A 68 -5.42 -14.36 -3.95
N LYS A 69 -6.53 -13.68 -3.63
CA LYS A 69 -7.66 -14.28 -2.89
C LYS A 69 -8.37 -15.39 -3.69
N GLN A 70 -8.63 -15.17 -4.98
CA GLN A 70 -9.37 -16.11 -5.83
C GLN A 70 -8.54 -17.33 -6.26
N SER A 71 -7.24 -17.15 -6.46
CA SER A 71 -6.32 -18.21 -6.89
C SER A 71 -6.15 -19.34 -5.86
N LYS A 72 -6.72 -19.22 -4.65
CA LYS A 72 -6.51 -20.16 -3.53
C LYS A 72 -5.03 -20.40 -3.23
N LEU A 73 -4.12 -19.52 -3.67
CA LEU A 73 -2.69 -19.57 -3.37
C LEU A 73 -2.41 -19.46 -1.87
N VAL A 74 -3.37 -18.92 -1.12
CA VAL A 74 -3.31 -18.81 0.32
C VAL A 74 -4.00 -20.03 0.94
N LYS A 75 -3.24 -21.09 1.20
CA LYS A 75 -3.53 -21.87 2.41
C LYS A 75 -3.47 -20.87 3.57
N HIS A 76 -4.42 -20.95 4.49
CA HIS A 76 -4.63 -20.00 5.60
C HIS A 76 -3.38 -19.72 6.48
N ASP A 77 -2.29 -20.48 6.30
CA ASP A 77 -1.09 -20.46 7.14
C ASP A 77 0.13 -19.76 6.51
N GLY A 78 0.04 -19.14 5.33
CA GLY A 78 1.24 -18.87 4.52
C GLY A 78 1.37 -17.55 3.77
N PHE A 79 0.71 -16.47 4.18
CA PHE A 79 0.99 -15.14 3.62
C PHE A 79 1.37 -14.16 4.73
N GLU A 80 2.63 -14.21 5.13
CA GLU A 80 3.27 -13.16 5.94
C GLU A 80 3.91 -12.17 4.96
N LEU A 81 3.26 -11.02 4.77
CA LEU A 81 3.90 -9.88 4.13
C LEU A 81 4.67 -9.15 5.23
N ASP A 82 5.99 -9.36 5.28
CA ASP A 82 6.86 -8.60 6.16
C ASP A 82 7.01 -7.18 5.58
N ILE A 83 6.56 -6.16 6.33
CA ILE A 83 6.65 -4.73 6.01
C ILE A 83 7.63 -4.07 6.97
#